data_AF-A0A936D0U3-F1
#
_entry.id   AF-A0A936D0U3-F1
#
_cell.length_a   1.000
_cell.length_b   1.000
_cell.length_c   1.000
_cell.angle_alpha   90.00
_cell.angle_beta   90.00
_cell.angle_gamma   90.00
#
_symmetry.space_group_name_H-M   'P 1'
#
loop_
_entity.id
_entity.type
_entity.pdbx_description
1 polymer ?
#
loop_
_entity_poly.entity_id
_entity_poly.type
_entity_poly.pdbx_seq_one_letter_code
_entity_poly.pdbx_strand_id
1 'polypeptide(L)'
;MQQSLIHIFLSSAIICLLLALGFLASKKLQVLPARLLGMNYLLCAAQNFLAFVVFGFGWEFAALLRASLAMTLGPGIYFYYSSLVASERANYSRWLLHLIPAALVLCLGICRVPVLWLVDYLIIGSFAVYLVFTFKLLKGGQQRLEHLGQYAETAYRWLLILALLMTINLIVELWILLELNNGIALHQSWALHLGATAFLLFHATTLLLVITRAPLIEWMHALQDLRISKTKSISDSEAREIFDRWERLVIERELYKKEGGVTLEQASRMLVIPSRQISQAINRIYNSSFSQYLNDCRVKAAQTLLSNNNEMSITNIMMEAGFSTKSNFNKEFLRVTGLSPSEFRKTTQPQFFFRLSQPLDASHSIMSPCQRSRGSRKKP
;
A
#
# COMPACT_ATOMS: atom_id res chain seq x y z
N MET A 1 36.96 16.42 21.04
CA MET A 1 35.55 15.98 21.12
C MET A 1 34.56 17.13 20.88
N GLN A 2 34.56 18.20 21.68
CA GLN A 2 33.57 19.27 21.46
C GLN A 2 33.66 19.92 20.06
N GLN A 3 34.87 20.25 19.57
CA GLN A 3 35.03 20.80 18.21
C GLN A 3 34.53 19.86 17.11
N SER A 4 34.76 18.55 17.24
CA SER A 4 34.23 17.57 16.28
C SER A 4 32.70 17.51 16.29
N LEU A 5 32.05 17.58 17.46
CA LEU A 5 30.59 17.65 17.54
C LEU A 5 30.02 18.88 16.81
N ILE A 6 30.64 20.04 16.99
CA ILE A 6 30.23 21.29 16.32
C ILE A 6 30.21 21.09 14.81
N HIS A 7 31.28 20.51 14.23
CA HIS A 7 31.35 20.25 12.80
C HIS A 7 30.33 19.19 12.34
N ILE A 8 30.15 18.11 13.11
CA ILE A 8 29.18 17.05 12.78
C ILE A 8 27.76 17.62 12.74
N PHE A 9 27.36 18.38 13.78
CA PHE A 9 26.04 18.96 13.86
C PHE A 9 25.79 20.02 12.79
N LEU A 10 26.76 20.89 12.50
CA LEU A 10 26.62 21.88 11.43
C LEU A 10 26.45 21.20 10.07
N SER A 11 27.26 20.18 9.78
CA SER A 11 27.18 19.41 8.52
C SER A 11 25.85 18.68 8.39
N SER A 12 25.40 18.05 9.48
CA SER A 12 24.11 17.35 9.54
C SER A 12 22.94 18.31 9.34
N ALA A 13 23.00 19.51 9.93
CA ALA A 13 21.98 20.55 9.75
C ALA A 13 21.83 20.98 8.29
N ILE A 14 22.96 21.21 7.60
CA ILE A 14 22.98 21.59 6.18
C ILE A 14 22.40 20.48 5.32
N ILE A 15 22.83 19.22 5.51
CA ILE A 15 22.35 18.08 4.73
C ILE A 15 20.84 17.86 4.94
N CYS A 16 20.37 17.91 6.20
CA CYS A 16 18.95 17.79 6.51
C CYS A 16 18.14 18.93 5.89
N LEU A 17 18.67 20.16 5.86
CA LEU A 17 18.01 21.30 5.22
C LEU A 17 17.89 21.09 3.70
N LEU A 18 18.95 20.61 3.04
CA LEU A 18 18.91 20.29 1.61
C LEU A 18 17.88 19.20 1.29
N LEU A 19 17.82 18.14 2.11
CA LEU A 19 16.81 17.10 2.01
C LEU A 19 15.39 17.67 2.19
N ALA A 20 15.19 18.49 3.23
CA ALA A 20 13.91 19.13 3.51
C ALA A 20 13.43 19.99 2.33
N LEU A 21 14.31 20.83 1.78
CA LEU A 21 14.03 21.65 0.60
C LEU A 21 13.71 20.78 -0.62
N GLY A 22 14.47 19.70 -0.84
CA GLY A 22 14.21 18.76 -1.94
C GLY A 22 12.82 18.12 -1.89
N PHE A 23 12.39 17.67 -0.71
CA PHE A 23 11.06 17.08 -0.53
C PHE A 23 9.93 18.11 -0.54
N LEU A 24 10.12 19.30 0.06
CA LEU A 24 9.05 20.30 0.20
C LEU A 24 8.86 21.18 -1.04
N ALA A 25 9.94 21.56 -1.74
CA ALA A 25 9.88 22.45 -2.89
C ALA A 25 9.57 21.71 -4.21
N SER A 26 9.76 20.40 -4.26
CA SER A 26 9.54 19.63 -5.49
C SER A 26 8.06 19.55 -5.87
N LYS A 27 7.72 20.00 -7.07
CA LYS A 27 6.37 19.86 -7.64
C LYS A 27 5.94 18.39 -7.83
N LYS A 28 6.92 17.48 -7.93
CA LYS A 28 6.68 16.03 -8.09
C LYS A 28 6.44 15.30 -6.76
N LEU A 29 6.57 15.97 -5.62
CA LEU A 29 6.49 15.37 -4.27
C LEU A 29 5.41 16.05 -3.40
N GLN A 30 4.33 16.52 -4.02
CA GLN A 30 3.24 17.23 -3.34
C GLN A 30 2.20 16.30 -2.69
N VAL A 31 2.56 15.03 -2.45
CA VAL A 31 1.78 14.06 -1.68
C VAL A 31 2.07 14.20 -0.19
N LEU A 32 1.07 13.91 0.64
CA LEU A 32 1.17 14.04 2.11
C LEU A 32 2.38 13.28 2.69
N PRO A 33 2.65 12.00 2.35
CA PRO A 33 3.82 11.29 2.89
C PRO A 33 5.16 11.97 2.57
N ALA A 34 5.34 12.45 1.35
CA ALA A 34 6.58 13.11 0.95
C ALA A 34 6.76 14.46 1.66
N ARG A 35 5.67 15.23 1.82
CA ARG A 35 5.69 16.48 2.60
C ARG A 35 6.00 16.23 4.07
N LEU A 36 5.41 15.19 4.68
CA LEU A 36 5.70 14.81 6.06
C LEU A 36 7.16 14.38 6.23
N LEU A 37 7.72 13.62 5.28
CA LEU A 37 9.15 13.29 5.32
C LEU A 37 10.02 14.55 5.22
N GLY A 38 9.68 15.48 4.32
CA GLY A 38 10.36 16.77 4.21
C GLY A 38 10.27 17.62 5.48
N MET A 39 9.10 17.65 6.14
CA MET A 39 8.91 18.32 7.43
C MET A 39 9.77 17.66 8.52
N ASN A 40 9.86 16.32 8.57
CA ASN A 40 10.76 15.63 9.51
C ASN A 40 12.23 16.00 9.27
N TYR A 41 12.68 16.07 8.02
CA TYR A 41 14.04 16.55 7.72
C TYR A 41 14.25 18.02 8.12
N LEU A 42 13.22 18.86 8.01
CA LEU A 42 13.29 20.24 8.49
C LEU A 42 13.44 20.30 10.02
N LEU A 43 12.70 19.46 10.75
CA LEU A 43 12.85 19.32 12.21
C LEU A 43 14.26 18.81 12.57
N CYS A 44 14.79 17.82 11.83
CA CYS A 44 16.17 17.35 12.00
C CYS A 44 17.19 18.46 11.72
N ALA A 45 16.98 19.28 10.68
CA ALA A 45 17.87 20.40 10.38
C ALA A 45 17.90 21.41 11.53
N ALA A 46 16.72 21.80 12.04
CA ALA A 46 16.61 22.70 13.18
C ALA A 46 17.22 22.09 14.47
N GLN A 47 17.01 20.80 14.72
CA GLN A 47 17.65 20.08 15.83
C GLN A 47 19.16 20.14 15.80
N ASN A 48 19.74 19.82 14.65
CA ASN A 48 21.19 19.81 14.48
C ASN A 48 21.77 21.23 14.52
N PHE A 49 21.07 22.23 13.96
CA PHE A 49 21.48 23.62 14.06
C PHE A 49 21.46 24.12 15.51
N LEU A 50 20.40 23.82 16.28
CA LEU A 50 20.34 24.16 17.69
C LEU A 50 21.44 23.45 18.50
N ALA A 51 21.80 22.21 18.15
CA ALA A 51 22.97 21.52 18.72
C ALA A 51 24.25 22.32 18.49
N PHE A 52 24.50 22.71 17.23
CA PHE A 52 25.65 23.52 16.87
C PHE A 52 25.69 24.81 17.69
N VAL A 53 24.55 25.47 17.88
CA VAL A 53 24.46 26.69 18.69
C VAL A 53 24.76 26.43 20.16
N VAL A 54 24.23 25.34 20.74
CA VAL A 54 24.48 24.94 22.13
C VAL A 54 25.95 24.59 22.36
N PHE A 55 26.54 23.73 21.53
CA PHE A 55 27.93 23.29 21.71
C PHE A 55 28.97 24.33 21.29
N GLY A 56 28.62 25.23 20.36
CA GLY A 56 29.53 26.27 19.85
C GLY A 56 29.49 27.58 20.64
N PHE A 57 28.30 27.98 21.12
CA PHE A 57 28.09 29.30 21.74
C PHE A 57 27.52 29.24 23.16
N GLY A 58 27.13 28.06 23.66
CA GLY A 58 26.62 27.90 25.03
C GLY A 58 25.26 28.56 25.27
N TRP A 59 24.45 28.80 24.24
CA TRP A 59 23.19 29.52 24.40
C TRP A 59 22.10 28.63 25.05
N GLU A 60 21.81 28.89 26.33
CA GLU A 60 20.86 28.09 27.12
C GLU A 60 19.45 28.02 26.51
N PHE A 61 18.97 29.12 25.91
CA PHE A 61 17.66 29.12 25.27
C PHE A 61 17.61 28.19 24.05
N ALA A 62 18.72 28.03 23.31
CA ALA A 62 18.79 27.04 22.24
C ALA A 62 18.69 25.60 22.77
N ALA A 63 19.22 25.31 23.96
CA ALA A 63 19.09 23.99 24.59
C ALA A 63 17.63 23.69 24.93
N LEU A 64 16.89 24.67 25.45
CA LEU A 64 15.45 24.55 25.70
C LEU A 64 14.65 24.31 24.41
N LEU A 65 14.89 25.11 23.37
CA LEU A 65 14.25 24.94 22.06
C LEU A 65 14.55 23.55 21.47
N ARG A 66 15.79 23.09 21.61
CA ARG A 66 16.24 21.77 21.17
C ARG A 66 15.48 20.66 21.89
N ALA A 67 15.35 20.73 23.22
CA ALA A 67 14.63 19.72 23.98
C ALA A 67 13.13 19.65 23.60
N SER A 68 12.47 20.81 23.49
CA SER A 68 11.07 20.90 23.03
C SER A 68 10.90 20.30 21.62
N LEU A 69 11.78 20.67 20.70
CA LEU A 69 11.72 20.18 19.32
C LEU A 69 11.99 18.66 19.25
N ALA A 70 12.78 18.09 20.16
CA ALA A 70 13.14 16.67 20.14
C ALA A 70 11.90 15.80 20.38
N MET A 71 10.98 16.29 21.22
CA MET A 71 9.70 15.63 21.49
C MET A 71 8.80 15.52 20.24
N THR A 72 9.05 16.31 19.19
CA THR A 72 8.25 16.28 17.96
C THR A 72 8.75 15.25 16.94
N LEU A 73 9.97 14.73 17.08
CA LEU A 73 10.57 13.79 16.12
C LEU A 73 9.85 12.43 16.11
N GLY A 74 9.56 11.87 17.28
CA GLY A 74 8.77 10.63 17.42
C GLY A 74 7.40 10.72 16.74
N PRO A 75 6.56 11.71 17.10
CA PRO A 75 5.29 11.97 16.43
C PRO A 75 5.46 12.20 14.92
N GLY A 76 6.46 12.96 14.49
CA GLY A 76 6.71 13.26 13.10
C GLY A 76 6.95 12.01 12.25
N ILE A 77 7.76 11.07 12.75
CA ILE A 77 8.00 9.79 12.06
C ILE A 77 6.72 8.94 12.07
N TYR A 78 6.00 8.88 13.19
CA TYR A 78 4.72 8.17 13.25
C TYR A 78 3.69 8.70 12.27
N PHE A 79 3.58 10.03 12.10
CA PHE A 79 2.71 10.65 11.11
C PHE A 79 3.09 10.28 9.69
N TYR A 80 4.40 10.27 9.39
CA TYR A 80 4.89 9.79 8.10
C TYR A 80 4.46 8.34 7.84
N TYR A 81 4.64 7.42 8.79
CA TYR A 81 4.22 6.02 8.65
C TYR A 81 2.70 5.90 8.51
N SER A 82 1.96 6.58 9.37
CA SER A 82 0.49 6.57 9.34
C SER A 82 -0.04 7.09 8.01
N SER A 83 0.61 8.06 7.39
CA SER A 83 0.19 8.59 6.08
C SER A 83 0.38 7.61 4.92
N LEU A 84 1.27 6.62 5.08
CA LEU A 84 1.51 5.56 4.10
C LEU A 84 0.67 4.33 4.36
N VAL A 85 0.44 3.97 5.63
CA VAL A 85 -0.20 2.71 6.02
C VAL A 85 -1.70 2.87 6.27
N ALA A 86 -2.16 4.02 6.78
CA ALA A 86 -3.56 4.20 7.14
C ALA A 86 -4.40 4.65 5.94
N SER A 87 -5.60 4.06 5.80
CA SER A 87 -6.60 4.48 4.82
C SER A 87 -6.96 5.98 4.96
N GLU A 88 -7.43 6.60 3.88
CA GLU A 88 -7.74 8.04 3.68
C GLU A 88 -8.63 8.75 4.74
N ARG A 89 -9.06 8.06 5.81
CA ARG A 89 -9.89 8.58 6.91
C ARG A 89 -9.14 8.87 8.21
N ALA A 90 -7.83 9.14 8.17
CA ALA A 90 -7.13 9.61 9.36
C ALA A 90 -7.60 11.03 9.73
N ASN A 91 -8.05 11.24 10.97
CA ASN A 91 -8.46 12.56 11.43
C ASN A 91 -7.23 13.39 11.84
N TYR A 92 -6.62 14.06 10.86
CA TYR A 92 -5.39 14.83 11.02
C TYR A 92 -5.50 15.98 12.05
N SER A 93 -6.70 16.44 12.39
CA SER A 93 -6.88 17.46 13.44
C SER A 93 -6.37 16.98 14.81
N ARG A 94 -6.46 15.67 15.08
CA ARG A 94 -5.96 15.07 16.33
C ARG A 94 -4.44 14.95 16.37
N TRP A 95 -3.76 15.11 15.23
CA TRP A 95 -2.30 15.07 15.19
C TRP A 95 -1.66 16.20 15.98
N LEU A 96 -2.32 17.36 16.06
CA LEU A 96 -1.86 18.49 16.85
C LEU A 96 -1.77 18.17 18.35
N LEU A 97 -2.58 17.24 18.85
CA LEU A 97 -2.54 16.82 20.26
C LEU A 97 -1.21 16.16 20.64
N HIS A 98 -0.54 15.52 19.68
CA HIS A 98 0.76 14.91 19.91
C HIS A 98 1.90 15.93 20.00
N LEU A 99 1.63 17.22 19.71
CA LEU A 99 2.57 18.31 19.91
C LEU A 99 2.45 18.94 21.31
N ILE A 100 1.43 18.58 22.09
CA ILE A 100 1.22 19.06 23.46
C ILE A 100 2.44 18.78 24.36
N PRO A 101 3.07 17.58 24.34
CA PRO A 101 4.25 17.33 25.16
C PRO A 101 5.41 18.28 24.86
N ALA A 102 5.64 18.60 23.57
CA ALA A 102 6.68 19.56 23.17
C ALA A 102 6.36 20.97 23.69
N ALA A 103 5.12 21.42 23.52
CA ALA A 103 4.67 22.72 24.03
C ALA A 103 4.79 22.79 25.56
N LEU A 104 4.46 21.71 26.27
CA LEU A 104 4.61 21.61 27.72
C LEU A 104 6.07 21.75 28.15
N VAL A 105 7.00 21.04 27.51
CA VAL A 105 8.44 21.17 27.82
C VAL A 105 8.94 22.60 27.58
N LEU A 106 8.51 23.24 26.49
CA LEU A 106 8.86 24.63 26.21
C LEU A 106 8.33 25.58 27.31
N CYS A 107 7.05 25.44 27.68
CA CYS A 107 6.44 26.25 28.74
C CYS A 107 7.13 26.04 30.08
N LEU A 108 7.41 24.79 30.48
CA LEU A 108 8.10 24.48 31.74
C LEU A 108 9.50 25.10 31.80
N GLY A 109 10.23 25.09 30.69
CA GLY A 109 11.55 25.73 30.62
C GLY A 109 11.50 27.26 30.64
N ILE A 110 10.55 27.88 29.93
CA ILE A 110 10.36 29.35 29.98
C ILE A 110 10.00 29.79 31.40
N CYS A 111 9.12 29.04 32.08
CA CYS A 111 8.72 29.30 33.46
C CYS A 111 9.78 28.91 34.51
N ARG A 112 10.94 28.34 34.09
CA ARG A 112 12.04 27.89 34.96
C ARG A 112 11.57 26.99 36.11
N VAL A 113 10.64 26.08 35.83
CA VAL A 113 10.12 25.15 36.83
C VAL A 113 11.22 24.16 37.22
N PRO A 114 11.43 23.83 38.52
CA PRO A 114 12.53 22.96 38.99
C PRO A 114 12.30 21.47 38.70
N VAL A 115 11.74 21.15 37.53
CA VAL A 115 11.45 19.79 37.06
C VAL A 115 12.12 19.48 35.72
N LEU A 116 13.04 20.33 35.25
CA LEU A 116 13.72 20.15 33.97
C LEU A 116 14.57 18.87 33.88
N TRP A 117 14.96 18.31 35.02
CA TRP A 117 15.60 16.99 35.09
C TRP A 117 14.71 15.84 34.57
N LEU A 118 13.38 16.03 34.48
CA LEU A 118 12.46 15.05 33.90
C LEU A 118 12.47 15.06 32.36
N VAL A 119 13.00 16.11 31.72
CA VAL A 119 12.86 16.31 30.28
C VAL A 119 13.54 15.18 29.48
N ASP A 120 14.71 14.71 29.89
CA ASP A 120 15.40 13.61 29.22
C ASP A 120 14.59 12.31 29.28
N TYR A 121 13.98 12.02 30.43
CA TYR A 121 13.07 10.88 30.60
C TYR A 121 11.81 11.01 29.74
N LEU A 122 11.26 12.22 29.60
CA LEU A 122 10.10 12.49 28.74
C LEU A 122 10.45 12.30 27.26
N ILE A 123 11.64 12.72 26.84
CA ILE A 123 12.14 12.52 25.47
C ILE A 123 12.30 11.02 25.19
N ILE A 124 13.00 10.29 26.05
CA ILE A 124 13.18 8.83 25.94
C ILE A 124 11.83 8.12 25.91
N GLY A 125 10.92 8.47 26.82
CA GLY A 125 9.57 7.93 26.89
C GLY A 125 8.77 8.20 25.61
N SER A 126 8.85 9.42 25.06
CA SER A 126 8.22 9.77 23.79
C SER A 126 8.75 8.90 22.65
N PHE A 127 10.08 8.80 22.49
CA PHE A 127 10.67 7.94 21.46
C PHE A 127 10.25 6.47 21.61
N ALA A 128 10.23 5.93 22.83
CA ALA A 128 9.79 4.56 23.09
C ALA A 128 8.30 4.34 22.72
N VAL A 129 7.41 5.27 23.10
CA VAL A 129 5.98 5.20 22.75
C VAL A 129 5.78 5.22 21.23
N TYR A 130 6.44 6.15 20.54
CA TYR A 130 6.30 6.25 19.09
C TYR A 130 6.97 5.11 18.34
N LEU A 131 8.04 4.54 18.87
CA LEU A 131 8.64 3.31 18.34
C LEU A 131 7.66 2.14 18.41
N VAL A 132 6.94 1.98 19.53
CA VAL A 132 5.88 0.96 19.64
C VAL A 132 4.76 1.22 18.63
N PHE A 133 4.34 2.47 18.45
CA PHE A 133 3.30 2.81 17.47
C PHE A 133 3.73 2.56 16.03
N THR A 134 4.97 2.90 15.64
CA THR A 134 5.49 2.62 14.30
C THR A 134 5.63 1.12 14.04
N PHE A 135 6.13 0.34 15.01
CA PHE A 135 6.17 -1.13 14.89
C PHE A 135 4.77 -1.75 14.75
N LYS A 136 3.77 -1.23 15.48
CA LYS A 136 2.37 -1.66 15.30
C LYS A 136 1.87 -1.42 13.88
N LEU A 137 2.23 -0.31 13.24
CA LEU A 137 1.88 -0.02 11.85
C LEU A 137 2.60 -0.92 10.84
N LEU A 138 3.82 -1.36 11.16
CA LEU A 138 4.58 -2.30 10.33
C LEU A 138 4.08 -3.76 10.46
N LYS A 139 3.28 -4.07 11.48
CA LYS A 139 2.70 -5.41 11.65
C LYS A 139 1.76 -5.73 10.48
N GLY A 140 2.10 -6.79 9.74
CA GLY A 140 1.44 -7.16 8.47
C GLY A 140 2.32 -6.96 7.24
N GLY A 141 3.53 -6.41 7.41
CA GLY A 141 4.54 -6.39 6.37
C GLY A 141 4.17 -5.54 5.16
N GLN A 142 4.74 -5.87 4.00
CA GLN A 142 4.48 -5.18 2.74
C GLN A 142 3.01 -5.20 2.28
N GLN A 143 2.18 -6.13 2.78
CA GLN A 143 0.75 -6.21 2.44
C GLN A 143 0.00 -4.93 2.85
N ARG A 144 0.45 -4.25 3.92
CA ARG A 144 -0.09 -2.95 4.35
C ARG A 144 0.09 -1.85 3.28
N LEU A 145 1.04 -2.05 2.38
CA LEU A 145 1.41 -1.13 1.31
C LEU A 145 1.02 -1.68 -0.08
N GLU A 146 0.13 -2.68 -0.17
CA GLU A 146 -0.26 -3.30 -1.45
C GLU A 146 -0.78 -2.30 -2.49
N HIS A 147 -1.40 -1.21 -2.03
CA HIS A 147 -1.89 -0.12 -2.87
C HIS A 147 -0.77 0.62 -3.63
N LEU A 148 0.49 0.47 -3.22
CA LEU A 148 1.67 0.98 -3.91
C LEU A 148 2.12 0.08 -5.07
N GLY A 149 1.48 -1.08 -5.27
CA GLY A 149 1.79 -2.02 -6.35
C GLY A 149 3.23 -2.50 -6.30
N GLN A 150 3.95 -2.35 -7.42
CA GLN A 150 5.36 -2.78 -7.55
C GLN A 150 6.32 -2.08 -6.57
N TYR A 151 5.91 -0.95 -5.97
CA TYR A 151 6.73 -0.19 -5.03
C TYR A 151 6.55 -0.61 -3.57
N ALA A 152 5.60 -1.50 -3.27
CA ALA A 152 5.26 -1.88 -1.89
C ALA A 152 6.45 -2.44 -1.10
N GLU A 153 7.24 -3.31 -1.74
CA GLU A 153 8.42 -3.92 -1.12
C GLU A 153 9.49 -2.87 -0.77
N THR A 154 9.84 -2.02 -1.74
CA THR A 154 10.86 -0.99 -1.57
C THR A 154 10.46 0.04 -0.52
N ALA A 155 9.19 0.46 -0.52
CA ALA A 155 8.63 1.32 0.50
C ALA A 155 8.69 0.67 1.89
N TYR A 156 8.34 -0.62 1.99
CA TYR A 156 8.42 -1.34 3.26
C TYR A 156 9.85 -1.45 3.79
N ARG A 157 10.83 -1.74 2.92
CA ARG A 157 12.26 -1.76 3.28
C ARG A 157 12.74 -0.39 3.79
N TRP A 158 12.32 0.69 3.14
CA TRP A 158 12.63 2.05 3.60
C TRP A 158 12.08 2.32 5.01
N LEU A 159 10.84 1.91 5.28
CA LEU A 159 10.26 2.03 6.62
C LEU A 159 11.03 1.18 7.65
N LEU A 160 11.46 -0.05 7.32
CA LEU A 160 12.29 -0.84 8.23
C LEU A 160 13.62 -0.15 8.59
N ILE A 161 14.26 0.51 7.62
CA ILE A 161 15.49 1.29 7.86
C ILE A 161 15.22 2.43 8.85
N LEU A 162 14.13 3.17 8.66
CA LEU A 162 13.76 4.26 9.57
C LEU A 162 13.40 3.75 10.98
N ALA A 163 12.74 2.59 11.10
CA ALA A 163 12.41 1.98 12.39
C ALA A 163 13.68 1.50 13.12
N LEU A 164 14.63 0.93 12.38
CA LEU A 164 15.94 0.56 12.91
C LEU A 164 16.69 1.80 13.43
N LEU A 165 16.66 2.91 12.69
CA LEU A 165 17.26 4.18 13.14
C LEU A 165 16.60 4.75 14.38
N MET A 166 15.27 4.68 14.50
CA MET A 166 14.58 5.07 15.75
C MET A 166 15.00 4.18 16.93
N THR A 167 15.21 2.88 16.68
CA THR A 167 15.68 1.94 17.71
C THR A 167 17.11 2.28 18.13
N ILE A 168 18.01 2.53 17.18
CA ILE A 168 19.38 2.98 17.45
C ILE A 168 19.37 4.31 18.21
N ASN A 169 18.50 5.25 17.83
CA ASN A 169 18.36 6.52 18.53
C ASN A 169 18.01 6.29 20.01
N LEU A 170 17.00 5.45 20.29
CA LEU A 170 16.59 5.15 21.65
C LEU A 170 17.72 4.53 22.48
N ILE A 171 18.53 3.66 21.89
CA ILE A 171 19.71 3.07 22.53
C ILE A 171 20.76 4.14 22.83
N VAL A 172 21.01 5.05 21.88
CA VAL A 172 21.95 6.18 22.06
C VAL A 172 21.48 7.10 23.19
N GLU A 173 20.19 7.47 23.25
CA GLU A 173 19.64 8.32 24.30
C GLU A 173 19.77 7.65 25.69
N LEU A 174 19.49 6.35 25.79
CA LEU A 174 19.70 5.59 27.03
C LEU A 174 21.17 5.53 27.43
N TRP A 175 22.08 5.40 26.46
CA TRP A 175 23.51 5.39 26.74
C TRP A 175 24.02 6.77 27.18
N ILE A 176 23.55 7.86 26.55
CA ILE A 176 23.84 9.23 27.00
C ILE A 176 23.38 9.42 28.44
N LEU A 177 22.16 8.99 28.78
CA LEU A 177 21.64 9.10 30.15
C LEU A 177 22.53 8.37 31.17
N LEU A 178 23.03 7.17 30.83
CA LEU A 178 23.97 6.42 31.67
C LEU A 178 25.31 7.15 31.84
N GLU A 179 25.86 7.73 30.77
CA GLU A 179 27.10 8.50 30.84
C GLU A 179 26.94 9.74 31.74
N LEU A 180 25.84 10.49 31.57
CA LEU A 180 25.54 11.66 32.40
C LEU A 180 25.39 11.31 33.88
N ASN A 181 24.70 10.21 34.21
CA ASN A 181 24.55 9.73 35.58
C ASN A 181 25.87 9.28 36.22
N ASN A 182 26.86 8.90 35.42
CA ASN A 182 28.22 8.59 35.87
C ASN A 182 29.14 9.82 35.92
N GLY A 183 28.60 11.03 35.75
CA GLY A 183 29.34 12.29 35.81
C GLY A 183 30.12 12.64 34.55
N ILE A 184 29.92 11.92 33.45
CA ILE A 184 30.53 12.25 32.16
C ILE A 184 29.78 13.44 31.57
N ALA A 185 30.48 14.55 31.31
CA ALA A 185 29.86 15.72 30.71
C ALA A 185 29.40 15.45 29.27
N LEU A 186 28.29 16.06 28.82
CA LEU A 186 27.70 15.81 27.50
C LEU A 186 28.68 16.04 26.33
N HIS A 187 29.56 17.04 26.41
CA HIS A 187 30.57 17.31 25.39
C HIS A 187 31.70 16.25 25.33
N GLN A 188 31.78 15.40 26.36
CA GLN A 188 32.70 14.26 26.52
C GLN A 188 31.98 12.91 26.36
N SER A 189 30.69 12.92 25.96
CA SER A 189 29.91 11.71 25.73
C SER A 189 30.37 10.98 24.46
N TRP A 190 30.72 9.69 24.60
CA TRP A 190 31.04 8.84 23.45
C TRP A 190 29.77 8.42 22.73
N ALA A 191 28.71 8.11 23.47
CA ALA A 191 27.40 7.80 22.92
C ALA A 191 26.90 8.91 21.98
N LEU A 192 27.01 10.17 22.38
CA LEU A 192 26.63 11.32 21.56
C LEU A 192 27.48 11.44 20.30
N HIS A 193 28.79 11.24 20.38
CA HIS A 193 29.68 11.32 19.21
C HIS A 193 29.37 10.23 18.19
N LEU A 194 29.26 8.99 18.64
CA LEU A 194 28.96 7.85 17.78
C LEU A 194 27.57 7.99 17.15
N GLY A 195 26.57 8.36 17.96
CA GLY A 195 25.21 8.63 17.49
C GLY A 195 25.18 9.74 16.44
N ALA A 196 25.74 10.92 16.75
CA ALA A 196 25.74 12.06 15.84
C ALA A 196 26.48 11.74 14.52
N THR A 197 27.59 10.99 14.58
CA THR A 197 28.33 10.55 13.38
C THR A 197 27.49 9.57 12.55
N ALA A 198 26.85 8.59 13.17
CA ALA A 198 25.99 7.63 12.48
C ALA A 198 24.80 8.32 11.80
N PHE A 199 24.16 9.29 12.48
CA PHE A 199 23.08 10.09 11.89
C PHE A 199 23.56 10.96 10.73
N LEU A 200 24.72 11.62 10.86
CA LEU A 200 25.33 12.38 9.76
C LEU A 200 25.55 11.48 8.53
N LEU A 201 26.14 10.29 8.72
CA LEU A 201 26.35 9.33 7.64
C LEU A 201 25.03 8.89 7.01
N PHE A 202 24.02 8.57 7.82
CA PHE A 202 22.69 8.22 7.32
C PHE A 202 22.07 9.34 6.47
N HIS A 203 22.16 10.59 6.93
CA HIS A 203 21.64 11.75 6.19
C HIS A 203 22.43 11.97 4.89
N ALA A 204 23.75 11.87 4.92
CA ALA A 204 24.60 11.97 3.73
C ALA A 204 24.29 10.88 2.71
N THR A 205 24.13 9.63 3.16
CA THR A 205 23.72 8.52 2.30
C THR A 205 22.32 8.77 1.73
N THR A 206 21.37 9.25 2.53
CA THR A 206 20.02 9.56 2.02
C THR A 206 20.07 10.65 0.95
N LEU A 207 20.86 11.70 1.16
CA LEU A 207 21.05 12.76 0.16
C LEU A 207 21.65 12.20 -1.13
N LEU A 208 22.65 11.32 -1.04
CA LEU A 208 23.22 10.64 -2.19
C LEU A 208 22.17 9.80 -2.93
N LEU A 209 21.35 9.03 -2.21
CA LEU A 209 20.27 8.21 -2.80
C LEU A 209 19.22 9.08 -3.50
N VAL A 210 18.90 10.26 -2.96
CA VAL A 210 18.00 11.24 -3.58
C VAL A 210 18.61 11.79 -4.87
N ILE A 211 19.88 12.22 -4.84
CA ILE A 211 20.57 12.81 -6.01
C ILE A 211 20.73 11.78 -7.13
N THR A 212 21.11 10.55 -6.79
CA THR A 212 21.32 9.46 -7.74
C THR A 212 20.04 8.77 -8.21
N ARG A 213 18.88 9.17 -7.68
CA ARG A 213 17.57 8.54 -7.92
C ARG A 213 17.59 7.03 -7.70
N ALA A 214 18.20 6.61 -6.59
CA ALA A 214 18.26 5.20 -6.25
C ALA A 214 16.84 4.61 -6.07
N PRO A 215 16.61 3.33 -6.44
CA PRO A 215 15.29 2.70 -6.35
C PRO A 215 14.64 2.82 -4.96
N LEU A 216 15.46 2.82 -3.90
CA LEU A 216 15.02 2.92 -2.50
C LEU A 216 14.24 4.22 -2.19
N ILE A 217 14.46 5.29 -2.95
CA ILE A 217 13.78 6.59 -2.79
C ILE A 217 12.87 6.90 -3.99
N GLU A 218 13.16 6.37 -5.18
CA GLU A 218 12.45 6.67 -6.42
C GLU A 218 10.93 6.42 -6.33
N TRP A 219 10.52 5.40 -5.57
CA TRP A 219 9.10 5.09 -5.34
C TRP A 219 8.30 6.27 -4.74
N MET A 220 8.94 7.19 -4.04
CA MET A 220 8.30 8.38 -3.49
C MET A 220 7.81 9.33 -4.59
N HIS A 221 8.52 9.40 -5.72
CA HIS A 221 8.05 10.15 -6.89
C HIS A 221 6.85 9.46 -7.54
N ALA A 222 6.83 8.13 -7.55
CA ALA A 222 5.71 7.34 -8.08
C ALA A 222 4.41 7.53 -7.27
N LEU A 223 4.48 7.94 -5.99
CA LEU A 223 3.29 8.27 -5.19
C LEU A 223 2.43 9.36 -5.81
N GLN A 224 3.05 10.38 -6.42
CA GLN A 224 2.33 11.47 -7.07
C GLN A 224 1.59 10.95 -8.31
N ASP A 225 2.22 10.08 -9.10
CA ASP A 225 1.62 9.48 -10.28
C ASP A 225 0.46 8.56 -9.91
N LEU A 226 0.63 7.73 -8.87
CA LEU A 226 -0.44 6.89 -8.31
C LEU A 226 -1.62 7.73 -7.80
N ARG A 227 -1.34 8.85 -7.11
CA ARG A 227 -2.39 9.78 -6.64
C ARG A 227 -3.14 10.38 -7.82
N ILE A 228 -2.45 11.00 -8.78
CA ILE A 228 -3.09 11.60 -9.98
C ILE A 228 -3.96 10.55 -10.68
N SER A 229 -3.46 9.32 -10.74
CA SER A 229 -4.17 8.22 -11.38
C SER A 229 -5.39 7.71 -10.61
N LYS A 230 -5.45 7.91 -9.29
CA LYS A 230 -6.60 7.63 -8.43
C LYS A 230 -7.61 8.79 -8.46
N THR A 231 -7.14 10.05 -8.43
CA THR A 231 -8.03 11.23 -8.49
C THR A 231 -8.70 11.41 -9.85
N LYS A 232 -8.09 10.90 -10.93
CA LYS A 232 -8.75 10.74 -12.24
C LYS A 232 -9.74 9.56 -12.28
N SER A 233 -10.23 9.05 -11.15
CA SER A 233 -11.31 8.06 -11.18
C SER A 233 -12.54 8.71 -11.81
N ILE A 234 -12.96 8.15 -12.94
CA ILE A 234 -14.20 8.51 -13.63
C ILE A 234 -15.39 8.52 -12.65
N SER A 235 -16.27 9.49 -12.78
CA SER A 235 -17.48 9.60 -11.94
C SER A 235 -18.42 8.41 -12.20
N ASP A 236 -19.40 8.17 -11.32
CA ASP A 236 -20.38 7.09 -11.55
C ASP A 236 -21.17 7.30 -12.85
N SER A 237 -21.47 8.56 -13.20
CA SER A 237 -22.16 8.89 -14.46
C SER A 237 -21.27 8.62 -15.68
N GLU A 238 -19.99 9.00 -15.63
CA GLU A 238 -19.03 8.78 -16.71
C GLU A 238 -18.71 7.29 -16.86
N ALA A 239 -18.58 6.56 -15.74
CA ALA A 239 -18.41 5.11 -15.75
C ALA A 239 -19.61 4.40 -16.38
N ARG A 240 -20.83 4.85 -16.08
CA ARG A 240 -22.04 4.31 -16.70
C ARG A 240 -22.07 4.57 -18.20
N GLU A 241 -21.76 5.79 -18.62
CA GLU A 241 -21.72 6.15 -20.05
C GLU A 241 -20.70 5.30 -20.83
N ILE A 242 -19.48 5.15 -20.29
CA ILE A 242 -18.43 4.33 -20.90
C ILE A 242 -18.86 2.86 -20.98
N PHE A 243 -19.46 2.32 -19.90
CA PHE A 243 -19.94 0.95 -19.87
C PHE A 243 -21.06 0.71 -20.89
N ASP A 244 -22.06 1.59 -20.94
CA ASP A 244 -23.19 1.44 -21.86
C ASP A 244 -22.73 1.53 -23.34
N ARG A 245 -21.75 2.40 -23.64
CA ARG A 245 -21.12 2.47 -24.98
C ARG A 245 -20.36 1.19 -25.32
N TRP A 246 -19.63 0.62 -24.35
CA TRP A 246 -18.92 -0.64 -24.53
C TRP A 246 -19.88 -1.81 -24.72
N GLU A 247 -20.92 -1.91 -23.89
CA GLU A 247 -21.94 -2.96 -23.96
C GLU A 247 -22.63 -2.97 -25.33
N ARG A 248 -23.07 -1.81 -25.79
CA ARG A 248 -23.68 -1.64 -27.11
C ARG A 248 -22.77 -2.16 -28.23
N LEU A 249 -21.50 -1.74 -28.22
CA LEU A 249 -20.52 -2.15 -29.21
C LEU A 249 -20.28 -3.68 -29.21
N VAL A 250 -20.24 -4.28 -28.02
CA VAL A 250 -20.04 -5.74 -27.86
C VAL A 250 -21.22 -6.53 -28.40
N ILE A 251 -22.45 -6.08 -28.14
CA ILE A 251 -23.66 -6.76 -28.59
C ILE A 251 -23.87 -6.57 -30.09
N GLU A 252 -23.84 -5.34 -30.59
CA GLU A 252 -24.11 -5.03 -32.01
C GLU A 252 -23.11 -5.68 -32.97
N ARG A 253 -21.84 -5.74 -32.59
CA ARG A 253 -20.78 -6.30 -33.45
C ARG A 253 -20.39 -7.72 -33.07
N GLU A 254 -21.15 -8.34 -32.16
CA GLU A 254 -20.88 -9.66 -31.59
C GLU A 254 -19.39 -9.86 -31.20
N LEU A 255 -18.78 -8.84 -30.59
CA LEU A 255 -17.32 -8.81 -30.35
C LEU A 255 -16.83 -9.97 -29.48
N TYR A 256 -17.73 -10.55 -28.69
CA TYR A 256 -17.46 -11.73 -27.88
C TYR A 256 -17.17 -12.98 -28.75
N LYS A 257 -17.61 -13.04 -30.01
CA LYS A 257 -17.32 -14.14 -30.95
C LYS A 257 -16.02 -13.98 -31.73
N LYS A 258 -15.37 -12.81 -31.67
CA LYS A 258 -14.18 -12.53 -32.47
C LYS A 258 -13.05 -13.54 -32.20
N GLU A 259 -12.50 -14.09 -33.27
CA GLU A 259 -11.37 -15.02 -33.21
C GLU A 259 -10.13 -14.35 -32.58
N GLY A 260 -9.47 -15.04 -31.66
CA GLY A 260 -8.39 -14.48 -30.83
C GLY A 260 -8.86 -13.54 -29.70
N GLY A 261 -10.16 -13.27 -29.59
CA GLY A 261 -10.74 -12.38 -28.58
C GLY A 261 -10.53 -10.89 -28.86
N VAL A 262 -11.08 -10.06 -27.96
CA VAL A 262 -10.87 -8.61 -27.97
C VAL A 262 -10.01 -8.22 -26.77
N THR A 263 -9.02 -7.36 -27.00
CA THR A 263 -8.19 -6.80 -25.92
C THR A 263 -8.68 -5.42 -25.49
N LEU A 264 -8.28 -4.97 -24.30
CA LEU A 264 -8.57 -3.62 -23.83
C LEU A 264 -8.03 -2.54 -24.77
N GLU A 265 -6.85 -2.74 -25.37
CA GLU A 265 -6.27 -1.83 -26.36
C GLU A 265 -7.12 -1.75 -27.64
N GLN A 266 -7.70 -2.88 -28.07
CA GLN A 266 -8.62 -2.89 -29.20
C GLN A 266 -9.91 -2.14 -28.86
N ALA A 267 -10.48 -2.37 -27.68
CA ALA A 267 -11.64 -1.63 -27.19
C ALA A 267 -11.37 -0.12 -27.07
N SER A 268 -10.17 0.24 -26.60
CA SER A 268 -9.72 1.63 -26.50
C SER A 268 -9.72 2.34 -27.85
N ARG A 269 -9.22 1.67 -28.89
CA ARG A 269 -9.26 2.20 -30.27
C ARG A 269 -10.68 2.31 -30.82
N MET A 270 -11.56 1.37 -30.51
CA MET A 270 -12.95 1.37 -30.99
C MET A 270 -13.79 2.48 -30.33
N LEU A 271 -13.56 2.75 -29.05
CA LEU A 271 -14.33 3.73 -28.27
C LEU A 271 -13.69 5.12 -28.24
N VAL A 272 -12.42 5.24 -28.65
CA VAL A 272 -11.59 6.45 -28.50
C VAL A 272 -11.52 6.89 -27.03
N ILE A 273 -11.37 5.90 -26.13
CA ILE A 273 -11.30 6.08 -24.68
C ILE A 273 -10.07 5.32 -24.18
N PRO A 274 -9.25 5.88 -23.26
CA PRO A 274 -8.10 5.17 -22.70
C PRO A 274 -8.49 3.81 -22.07
N SER A 275 -7.72 2.74 -22.36
CA SER A 275 -7.95 1.38 -21.83
C SER A 275 -8.24 1.34 -20.33
N ARG A 276 -7.55 2.19 -19.56
CA ARG A 276 -7.72 2.28 -18.11
C ARG A 276 -9.13 2.74 -17.71
N GLN A 277 -9.69 3.74 -18.39
CA GLN A 277 -11.04 4.23 -18.10
C GLN A 277 -12.10 3.17 -18.44
N ILE A 278 -11.91 2.43 -19.53
CA ILE A 278 -12.79 1.30 -19.89
C ILE A 278 -12.74 0.21 -18.82
N SER A 279 -11.54 -0.18 -18.38
CA SER A 279 -11.37 -1.18 -17.32
C SER A 279 -11.99 -0.72 -15.99
N GLN A 280 -11.81 0.57 -15.64
CA GLN A 280 -12.43 1.16 -14.45
C GLN A 280 -13.96 1.17 -14.56
N ALA A 281 -14.52 1.51 -15.72
CA ALA A 281 -15.96 1.57 -15.94
C ALA A 281 -16.60 0.18 -15.81
N ILE A 282 -16.01 -0.84 -16.44
CA ILE A 282 -16.53 -2.22 -16.36
C ILE A 282 -16.43 -2.76 -14.94
N ASN A 283 -15.29 -2.60 -14.27
CA ASN A 283 -15.18 -3.04 -12.87
C ASN A 283 -16.16 -2.31 -11.96
N ARG A 284 -16.44 -1.02 -12.20
CA ARG A 284 -17.33 -0.22 -11.36
C ARG A 284 -18.81 -0.51 -11.58
N ILE A 285 -19.23 -0.72 -12.83
CA ILE A 285 -20.65 -0.94 -13.19
C ILE A 285 -21.03 -2.43 -13.17
N TYR A 286 -20.14 -3.30 -13.66
CA TYR A 286 -20.39 -4.73 -13.82
C TYR A 286 -19.74 -5.59 -12.71
N ASN A 287 -18.89 -4.98 -11.86
CA ASN A 287 -18.20 -5.66 -10.76
C ASN A 287 -17.37 -6.88 -11.20
N SER A 288 -16.77 -6.82 -12.39
CA SER A 288 -15.88 -7.87 -12.92
C SER A 288 -14.86 -7.31 -13.91
N SER A 289 -13.88 -8.12 -14.28
CA SER A 289 -12.85 -7.74 -15.25
C SER A 289 -13.41 -7.68 -16.69
N PHE A 290 -12.70 -6.96 -17.57
CA PHE A 290 -13.03 -6.86 -19.00
C PHE A 290 -13.19 -8.24 -19.67
N SER A 291 -12.25 -9.16 -19.43
CA SER A 291 -12.29 -10.51 -20.01
C SER A 291 -13.43 -11.35 -19.45
N GLN A 292 -13.75 -11.18 -18.16
CA GLN A 292 -14.87 -11.88 -17.53
C GLN A 292 -16.19 -11.44 -18.14
N TYR A 293 -16.41 -10.14 -18.31
CA TYR A 293 -17.59 -9.61 -18.99
C TYR A 293 -17.81 -10.23 -20.37
N LEU A 294 -16.75 -10.33 -21.19
CA LEU A 294 -16.84 -10.97 -22.51
C LEU A 294 -17.19 -12.45 -22.41
N ASN A 295 -16.59 -13.19 -21.47
CA ASN A 295 -16.93 -14.60 -21.26
C ASN A 295 -18.39 -14.79 -20.84
N ASP A 296 -18.94 -13.87 -20.06
CA ASP A 296 -20.33 -13.95 -19.61
C ASP A 296 -21.30 -13.72 -20.77
N CYS A 297 -20.95 -12.83 -21.71
CA CYS A 297 -21.67 -12.71 -22.99
C CYS A 297 -21.60 -14.00 -23.82
N ARG A 298 -20.43 -14.64 -23.91
CA ARG A 298 -20.28 -15.93 -24.63
C ARG A 298 -21.13 -17.04 -24.01
N VAL A 299 -21.17 -17.13 -22.68
CA VAL A 299 -21.99 -18.13 -22.00
C VAL A 299 -23.48 -17.87 -22.26
N LYS A 300 -23.95 -16.63 -22.19
CA LYS A 300 -25.33 -16.28 -22.55
C LYS A 300 -25.68 -16.70 -23.98
N ALA A 301 -24.80 -16.45 -24.95
CA ALA A 301 -24.99 -16.90 -26.32
C ALA A 301 -25.05 -18.44 -26.42
N ALA A 302 -24.18 -19.16 -25.71
CA ALA A 302 -24.19 -20.62 -25.65
C ALA A 302 -25.48 -21.17 -25.02
N GLN A 303 -26.03 -20.53 -23.99
CA GLN A 303 -27.31 -20.93 -23.38
C GLN A 303 -28.46 -20.83 -24.38
N THR A 304 -28.52 -19.74 -25.16
CA THR A 304 -29.51 -19.56 -26.23
C THR A 304 -29.39 -20.63 -27.30
N LEU A 305 -28.16 -20.93 -27.76
CA LEU A 305 -27.91 -21.99 -28.74
C LEU A 305 -28.30 -23.37 -28.22
N LEU A 306 -27.99 -23.68 -26.95
CA LEU A 306 -28.35 -24.94 -26.31
C LEU A 306 -29.86 -25.13 -26.17
N SER A 307 -30.59 -24.04 -25.96
CA SER A 307 -32.05 -24.06 -25.79
C SER A 307 -32.77 -24.19 -27.13
N ASN A 308 -32.23 -23.58 -28.19
CA ASN A 308 -32.89 -23.52 -29.49
C ASN A 308 -32.48 -24.66 -30.44
N ASN A 309 -31.31 -25.30 -30.25
CA ASN A 309 -30.77 -26.29 -31.17
C ASN A 309 -30.38 -27.59 -30.46
N ASN A 310 -31.32 -28.54 -30.38
CA ASN A 310 -31.10 -29.83 -29.71
C ASN A 310 -30.09 -30.73 -30.43
N GLU A 311 -29.96 -30.60 -31.75
CA GLU A 311 -29.11 -31.46 -32.59
C GLU A 311 -27.66 -30.96 -32.70
N MET A 312 -27.42 -29.67 -32.49
CA MET A 312 -26.08 -29.10 -32.62
C MET A 312 -25.15 -29.67 -31.54
N SER A 313 -23.96 -30.15 -31.92
CA SER A 313 -23.00 -30.69 -30.95
C SER A 313 -22.55 -29.61 -29.96
N ILE A 314 -22.24 -29.99 -28.71
CA ILE A 314 -21.73 -29.04 -27.69
C ILE A 314 -20.43 -28.38 -28.17
N THR A 315 -19.61 -29.11 -28.93
CA THR A 315 -18.38 -28.58 -29.54
C THR A 315 -18.69 -27.48 -30.56
N ASN A 316 -19.71 -27.66 -31.40
CA ASN A 316 -20.10 -26.63 -32.37
C ASN A 316 -20.68 -25.41 -31.66
N ILE A 317 -21.50 -25.61 -30.62
CA ILE A 317 -22.02 -24.49 -29.81
C ILE A 317 -20.90 -23.72 -29.14
N MET A 318 -19.90 -24.40 -28.59
CA MET A 318 -18.73 -23.76 -27.99
C MET A 318 -18.03 -22.83 -29.01
N MET A 319 -17.82 -23.33 -30.22
CA MET A 319 -17.18 -22.56 -31.30
C MET A 319 -18.05 -21.37 -31.73
N GLU A 320 -19.34 -21.58 -31.96
CA GLU A 320 -20.32 -20.54 -32.34
C GLU A 320 -20.49 -19.45 -31.25
N ALA A 321 -20.33 -19.83 -29.98
CA ALA A 321 -20.33 -18.90 -28.86
C ALA A 321 -19.01 -18.13 -28.70
N GLY A 322 -17.98 -18.42 -29.50
CA GLY A 322 -16.70 -17.70 -29.50
C GLY A 322 -15.64 -18.24 -28.53
N PHE A 323 -15.76 -19.48 -28.05
CA PHE A 323 -14.74 -20.11 -27.22
C PHE A 323 -13.75 -20.93 -28.07
N SER A 324 -12.45 -20.66 -27.89
CA SER A 324 -11.39 -21.40 -28.60
C SER A 324 -11.00 -22.72 -27.95
N THR A 325 -11.31 -22.92 -26.65
CA THR A 325 -10.92 -24.13 -25.92
C THR A 325 -12.05 -24.68 -25.06
N LYS A 326 -12.17 -26.01 -25.03
CA LYS A 326 -13.17 -26.73 -24.23
C LYS A 326 -13.02 -26.53 -22.73
N SER A 327 -11.77 -26.42 -22.25
CA SER A 327 -11.48 -26.20 -20.83
C SER A 327 -12.03 -24.85 -20.35
N ASN A 328 -11.77 -23.78 -21.11
CA ASN A 328 -12.29 -22.45 -20.77
C ASN A 328 -13.82 -22.40 -20.86
N PHE A 329 -14.40 -22.98 -21.92
CA PHE A 329 -15.85 -23.05 -22.08
C PHE A 329 -16.53 -23.76 -20.90
N ASN A 330 -16.11 -24.98 -20.56
CA ASN A 330 -16.73 -25.73 -19.46
C ASN A 330 -16.59 -25.00 -18.13
N LYS A 331 -15.42 -24.40 -17.86
CA LYS A 331 -15.16 -23.64 -16.63
C LYS A 331 -16.10 -22.44 -16.52
N GLU A 332 -16.18 -21.60 -17.55
CA GLU A 332 -17.00 -20.38 -17.51
C GLU A 332 -18.50 -20.70 -17.56
N PHE A 333 -18.90 -21.72 -18.33
CA PHE A 333 -20.30 -22.15 -18.37
C PHE A 333 -20.76 -22.66 -17.00
N LEU A 334 -19.96 -23.48 -16.32
CA LEU A 334 -20.26 -23.94 -14.96
C LEU A 334 -20.27 -22.77 -13.97
N ARG A 335 -19.32 -21.83 -14.08
CA ARG A 335 -19.24 -20.65 -13.21
C ARG A 335 -20.50 -19.78 -13.28
N VAL A 336 -21.04 -19.58 -14.48
CA VAL A 336 -22.20 -18.71 -14.72
C VAL A 336 -23.53 -19.44 -14.44
N THR A 337 -23.63 -20.71 -14.82
CA THR A 337 -24.92 -21.44 -14.81
C THR A 337 -25.07 -22.42 -13.65
N GLY A 338 -23.98 -22.81 -12.99
CA GLY A 338 -23.95 -23.88 -11.98
C GLY A 338 -24.04 -25.30 -12.56
N LEU A 339 -24.20 -25.46 -13.87
CA LEU A 339 -24.33 -26.75 -14.55
C LEU A 339 -23.27 -26.91 -15.65
N SER A 340 -22.92 -28.15 -15.99
CA SER A 340 -22.15 -28.39 -17.22
C SER A 340 -23.02 -28.14 -18.46
N PRO A 341 -22.44 -27.83 -19.63
CA PRO A 341 -23.21 -27.62 -20.87
C PRO A 341 -24.12 -28.81 -21.24
N SER A 342 -23.66 -30.03 -20.96
CA SER A 342 -24.44 -31.26 -21.20
C SER A 342 -25.62 -31.40 -20.25
N GLU A 343 -25.45 -31.02 -18.97
CA GLU A 343 -26.53 -31.03 -17.98
C GLU A 343 -27.54 -29.93 -18.27
N PHE A 344 -27.08 -28.73 -18.61
CA PHE A 344 -27.93 -27.61 -19.00
C PHE A 344 -28.80 -27.97 -20.22
N ARG A 345 -28.26 -28.68 -21.21
CA ARG A 345 -29.08 -29.15 -22.35
C ARG A 345 -30.20 -30.09 -21.93
N LYS A 346 -29.96 -30.95 -20.94
CA LYS A 346 -30.98 -31.90 -20.47
C LYS A 346 -32.13 -31.16 -19.79
N THR A 347 -31.85 -30.06 -19.08
CA THR A 347 -32.90 -29.29 -18.40
C THR A 347 -33.76 -28.49 -19.38
N THR A 348 -33.24 -28.12 -20.56
CA THR A 348 -34.00 -27.42 -21.61
C THR A 348 -34.76 -28.37 -22.55
N GLN A 349 -34.60 -29.69 -22.43
CA GLN A 349 -35.38 -30.66 -23.21
C GLN A 349 -36.76 -30.94 -22.59
N PRO A 350 -37.85 -30.93 -23.39
CA PRO A 350 -39.20 -31.17 -22.88
C PRO A 350 -39.36 -32.52 -22.14
N GLN A 351 -38.57 -33.54 -22.52
CA GLN A 351 -38.64 -34.87 -21.90
C GLN A 351 -38.16 -34.91 -20.44
N PHE A 352 -37.33 -33.95 -20.00
CA PHE A 352 -36.83 -33.90 -18.62
C PHE A 352 -37.90 -33.38 -17.65
N PHE A 353 -38.75 -32.45 -18.12
CA PHE A 353 -39.87 -31.92 -17.34
C PHE A 353 -40.96 -32.99 -17.11
N PHE A 354 -41.17 -33.89 -18.07
CA PHE A 354 -42.11 -35.00 -17.96
C PHE A 354 -41.66 -36.08 -16.96
N ARG A 355 -40.35 -36.22 -16.73
CA ARG A 355 -39.79 -37.24 -15.83
C ARG A 355 -39.77 -36.80 -14.35
N LEU A 356 -39.86 -35.50 -14.07
CA LEU A 356 -39.97 -34.93 -12.71
C LEU A 356 -41.42 -34.76 -12.23
N SER A 357 -42.40 -34.95 -13.11
CA SER A 357 -43.84 -34.78 -12.83
C SER A 357 -44.60 -36.10 -12.65
N GLN A 358 -43.94 -37.25 -12.78
CA GLN A 358 -44.53 -38.55 -12.44
C GLN A 358 -44.26 -38.91 -10.97
N PRO A 359 -45.27 -39.41 -10.22
CA PRO A 359 -45.05 -39.90 -8.87
C PRO A 359 -44.09 -41.11 -8.92
N LEU A 360 -43.20 -41.19 -7.94
CA LEU A 360 -42.30 -42.32 -7.73
C LEU A 360 -43.12 -43.60 -7.55
N ASP A 361 -43.25 -44.42 -8.59
CA ASP A 361 -43.71 -45.81 -8.45
C ASP A 361 -42.60 -46.61 -7.79
N ALA A 362 -42.81 -46.91 -6.51
CA ALA A 362 -41.95 -47.74 -5.70
C ALA A 362 -42.26 -49.22 -5.96
N SER A 363 -41.63 -49.83 -6.98
CA SER A 363 -41.50 -51.29 -7.03
C SER A 363 -40.44 -51.74 -8.03
N HIS A 364 -39.27 -52.13 -7.50
CA HIS A 364 -38.45 -53.30 -7.85
C HIS A 364 -36.99 -52.99 -7.50
N SER A 365 -36.53 -53.40 -6.31
CA SER A 365 -36.02 -54.74 -5.96
C SER A 365 -34.49 -54.71 -5.85
N ILE A 366 -34.08 -54.71 -4.58
CA ILE A 366 -32.79 -55.06 -4.01
C ILE A 366 -31.97 -56.03 -4.88
N MET A 367 -30.73 -55.66 -5.23
CA MET A 367 -29.53 -56.51 -5.13
C MET A 367 -28.25 -55.65 -5.16
N SER A 368 -27.53 -55.64 -4.04
CA SER A 368 -26.05 -55.58 -3.99
C SER A 368 -25.54 -57.04 -3.81
N PRO A 369 -24.23 -57.39 -3.88
CA PRO A 369 -23.02 -56.57 -3.95
C PRO A 369 -21.93 -57.09 -4.93
N CYS A 370 -20.89 -56.31 -5.25
CA CYS A 370 -19.54 -56.88 -5.44
C CYS A 370 -18.38 -55.88 -5.31
N GLN A 371 -17.29 -56.40 -4.74
CA GLN A 371 -16.05 -55.76 -4.30
C GLN A 371 -15.06 -55.42 -5.43
N ARG A 372 -14.12 -54.50 -5.12
CA ARG A 372 -12.67 -54.42 -5.48
C ARG A 372 -12.29 -52.94 -5.69
N SER A 373 -11.12 -52.41 -5.34
CA SER A 373 -9.89 -52.90 -4.70
C SER A 373 -9.06 -51.67 -4.30
N ARG A 374 -8.45 -51.67 -3.11
CA ARG A 374 -7.41 -50.70 -2.70
C ARG A 374 -6.10 -51.05 -3.41
N GLY A 375 -5.48 -50.09 -4.08
CA GLY A 375 -4.13 -50.20 -4.64
C GLY A 375 -3.18 -49.21 -3.97
N SER A 376 -2.25 -49.72 -3.17
CA SER A 376 -1.13 -49.00 -2.57
C SER A 376 -0.05 -48.68 -3.61
N ARG A 377 0.45 -47.44 -3.64
CA ARG A 377 1.72 -47.09 -4.32
C ARG A 377 2.80 -46.81 -3.28
N LYS A 378 3.77 -47.73 -3.17
CA LYS A 378 5.14 -47.41 -2.75
C LYS A 378 5.88 -46.87 -3.98
N LYS A 379 6.65 -45.80 -3.81
CA LYS A 379 7.69 -45.37 -4.76
C LYS A 379 9.07 -45.74 -4.18
N PRO A 380 10.06 -46.05 -5.04
CA PRO A 380 11.43 -46.33 -4.64
C PRO A 380 12.15 -45.08 -4.13
#